data_AF-A0A3C1SDW4-F1
#
_entry.id   AF-A0A3C1SDW4-F1
#
_cell.length_a   1.000
_cell.length_b   1.000
_cell.length_c   1.000
_cell.angle_alpha   90.00
_cell.angle_beta   90.00
_cell.angle_gamma   90.00
#
_symmetry.space_group_name_H-M   'P 1'
#
loop_
_entity.id
_entity.type
_entity.pdbx_description
1 polymer ?
#
loop_
_entity_poly.entity_id
_entity_poly.type
_entity_poly.pdbx_seq_one_letter_code
_entity_poly.pdbx_strand_id
1 'polypeptide(L)'
;MYYSQERTQKISFSQPVYEFSQCVFFPKNQEKIRNITELKGQKTGVSGGSAQEQELRKKYPEIEFIPFPMIEDMIYEARKGKIRAFVSTPASVLMTLNRLGLTGEFESTDEKLFSRKLHAGVL
;
A
#
# COMPACT_ATOMS: atom_id res chain seq x y z
N MET A 1 -32.67 -4.80 39.90
CA MET A 1 -31.96 -3.51 39.76
C MET A 1 -30.80 -3.59 40.75
N TYR A 2 -29.53 -3.75 40.39
CA TYR A 2 -28.70 -2.86 39.58
C TYR A 2 -27.64 -3.62 38.75
N TYR A 3 -27.21 -2.96 37.69
CA TYR A 3 -26.49 -3.41 36.52
C TYR A 3 -25.07 -3.94 36.77
N SER A 4 -24.77 -5.11 36.22
CA SER A 4 -23.45 -5.48 35.73
C SER A 4 -23.21 -4.79 34.39
N GLN A 5 -22.13 -4.01 34.25
CA GLN A 5 -21.47 -3.68 32.98
C GLN A 5 -20.27 -2.76 33.27
N GLU A 6 -19.17 -3.35 33.74
CA GLU A 6 -17.87 -2.73 33.50
C GLU A 6 -17.40 -3.09 32.11
N ARG A 7 -16.96 -2.03 31.41
CA ARG A 7 -16.79 -1.95 29.98
C ARG A 7 -15.55 -2.74 29.54
N THR A 8 -15.72 -3.93 28.99
CA THR A 8 -14.72 -4.51 28.08
C THR A 8 -14.92 -3.90 26.70
N GLN A 9 -14.59 -2.61 26.56
CA GLN A 9 -14.27 -2.03 25.27
C GLN A 9 -12.86 -2.47 24.90
N LYS A 10 -12.72 -3.33 23.89
CA LYS A 10 -11.58 -3.32 22.97
C LYS A 10 -11.88 -4.23 21.78
N ILE A 11 -12.40 -3.57 20.74
CA ILE A 11 -12.16 -3.83 19.32
C ILE A 11 -12.51 -5.26 18.88
N SER A 12 -13.73 -5.42 18.35
CA SER A 12 -14.00 -6.45 17.36
C SER A 12 -13.02 -6.25 16.20
N PHE A 13 -11.93 -7.01 16.17
CA PHE A 13 -11.08 -7.16 14.98
C PHE A 13 -11.89 -7.94 13.94
N SER A 14 -12.77 -7.25 13.23
CA SER A 14 -13.43 -7.82 12.05
C SER A 14 -12.39 -7.93 10.93
N GLN A 15 -12.04 -9.17 10.60
CA GLN A 15 -11.41 -9.67 9.36
C GLN A 15 -9.87 -9.58 9.23
N PRO A 16 -9.11 -10.58 9.74
CA PRO A 16 -7.66 -10.47 9.83
C PRO A 16 -6.83 -11.04 8.66
N VAL A 17 -7.31 -11.10 7.40
CA VAL A 17 -6.53 -11.82 6.35
C VAL A 17 -6.35 -11.08 5.02
N TYR A 18 -7.19 -10.12 4.64
CA TYR A 18 -7.10 -9.48 3.31
C TYR A 18 -6.44 -8.08 3.29
N GLU A 19 -6.36 -7.35 4.40
CA GLU A 19 -6.09 -5.90 4.35
C GLU A 19 -4.63 -5.45 4.24
N PHE A 20 -3.62 -6.30 4.48
CA PHE A 20 -2.23 -5.81 4.62
C PHE A 20 -1.27 -6.12 3.47
N SER A 21 -1.67 -6.93 2.48
CA SER A 21 -0.76 -7.23 1.37
C SER A 21 -0.70 -6.05 0.40
N GLN A 22 0.43 -5.36 0.39
CA GLN A 22 0.68 -4.21 -0.48
C GLN A 22 1.53 -4.62 -1.67
N CYS A 23 1.36 -3.92 -2.78
CA CYS A 23 2.14 -4.12 -4.00
C CYS A 23 2.73 -2.80 -4.47
N VAL A 24 3.77 -2.91 -5.28
CA VAL A 24 4.29 -1.79 -6.07
C VAL A 24 3.45 -1.70 -7.33
N PHE A 25 2.95 -0.51 -7.66
CA PHE A 25 2.21 -0.20 -8.87
C PHE A 25 3.00 0.75 -9.76
N PHE A 26 2.99 0.51 -11.06
CA PHE A 26 3.73 1.30 -12.04
C PHE A 26 2.99 1.40 -13.38
N PRO A 27 3.21 2.46 -14.17
CA PRO A 27 2.58 2.60 -15.48
C PRO A 27 3.01 1.49 -16.43
N LYS A 28 2.06 0.89 -17.14
CA LYS A 28 2.28 -0.23 -18.08
C LYS A 28 3.16 0.14 -19.28
N ASN A 29 3.20 1.43 -19.63
CA ASN A 29 4.02 1.95 -20.72
C ASN A 29 5.48 2.24 -20.31
N GLN A 30 5.86 1.96 -19.07
CA GLN A 30 7.23 2.08 -18.58
C GLN A 30 7.86 0.69 -18.40
N GLU A 31 9.16 0.66 -18.11
CA GLU A 31 9.87 -0.58 -17.81
C GLU A 31 9.18 -1.35 -16.67
N LYS A 32 9.12 -2.67 -16.80
CA LYS A 32 8.48 -3.53 -15.81
C LYS A 32 9.30 -3.56 -14.52
N ILE A 33 8.63 -3.36 -13.38
CA ILE A 33 9.24 -3.54 -12.06
C ILE A 33 8.83 -4.91 -11.53
N ARG A 34 9.81 -5.71 -11.08
CA ARG A 34 9.55 -7.07 -10.58
C ARG A 34 9.39 -7.12 -9.07
N ASN A 35 10.09 -6.23 -8.36
CA ASN A 35 10.08 -6.15 -6.90
C ASN A 35 10.49 -4.75 -6.44
N ILE A 36 10.27 -4.46 -5.16
CA ILE A 36 10.54 -3.14 -4.58
C ILE A 36 12.02 -2.73 -4.61
N THR A 37 12.98 -3.67 -4.64
CA THR A 37 14.42 -3.32 -4.60
C THR A 37 14.90 -2.65 -5.89
N GLU A 38 14.20 -2.85 -7.01
CA GLU A 38 14.47 -2.17 -8.27
C GLU A 38 14.16 -0.65 -8.22
N LEU A 39 13.47 -0.19 -7.17
CA LEU A 39 13.17 1.22 -6.93
C LEU A 39 14.26 1.96 -6.13
N LYS A 40 15.42 1.34 -5.91
CA LYS A 40 16.57 2.00 -5.27
C LYS A 40 16.91 3.31 -5.98
N GLY A 41 16.98 4.40 -5.22
CA GLY A 41 17.23 5.74 -5.72
C GLY A 41 16.10 6.35 -6.57
N GLN A 42 14.96 5.66 -6.70
CA GLN A 42 13.81 6.13 -7.46
C GLN A 42 12.77 6.77 -6.54
N LYS A 43 12.11 7.81 -7.06
CA LYS A 43 10.96 8.44 -6.40
C LYS A 43 9.77 7.50 -6.41
N THR A 44 9.28 7.14 -5.23
CA THR A 44 8.20 6.18 -5.05
C THR A 44 7.09 6.77 -4.18
N GLY A 45 5.86 6.82 -4.71
CA GLY A 45 4.71 7.36 -3.98
C GLY A 45 4.25 6.47 -2.84
N VAL A 46 3.86 7.08 -1.72
CA VAL A 46 3.23 6.41 -0.57
C VAL A 46 2.15 7.29 0.05
N SER A 47 1.20 6.68 0.76
CA SER A 47 0.22 7.44 1.55
C SER A 47 0.90 8.15 2.72
N GLY A 48 0.87 9.48 2.73
CA GLY A 48 1.58 10.31 3.69
C GLY A 48 1.07 10.19 5.13
N GLY A 49 1.98 10.25 6.10
CA GLY A 49 1.66 10.20 7.54
C GLY A 49 1.16 8.83 8.02
N SER A 50 1.22 7.81 7.18
CA SER A 50 0.73 6.47 7.50
C SER A 50 1.78 5.62 8.21
N ALA A 51 1.33 4.63 8.98
CA ALA A 51 2.22 3.61 9.53
C ALA A 51 2.97 2.85 8.42
N GLN A 52 2.32 2.65 7.27
CA GLN A 52 2.91 2.07 6.07
C GLN A 52 4.14 2.87 5.60
N GLU A 53 4.03 4.19 5.49
CA GLU A 53 5.15 5.04 5.07
C GLU A 53 6.36 4.83 5.99
N GLN A 54 6.14 4.85 7.31
CA GLN A 54 7.22 4.68 8.28
C GLN A 54 7.90 3.30 8.14
N GLU A 55 7.11 2.23 7.98
CA GLU A 55 7.65 0.88 7.82
C GLU A 55 8.40 0.71 6.48
N LEU A 56 7.90 1.30 5.39
CA LEU A 56 8.58 1.30 4.10
C LEU A 56 9.93 2.02 4.18
N ARG A 57 9.98 3.21 4.80
CA ARG A 57 11.23 3.97 4.98
C ARG A 57 12.25 3.22 5.84
N LYS A 58 11.80 2.53 6.89
CA LYS A 58 12.70 1.72 7.74
C LYS A 58 13.28 0.52 6.98
N LYS A 59 12.45 -0.17 6.19
CA LYS A 59 12.85 -1.42 5.52
C LYS A 59 13.60 -1.19 4.21
N TYR A 60 13.30 -0.09 3.52
CA TYR A 60 13.90 0.27 2.23
C TYR A 60 14.43 1.72 2.26
N PRO A 61 15.44 2.01 3.09
CA PRO A 61 15.95 3.37 3.28
C PRO A 61 16.62 3.96 2.02
N GLU A 62 16.93 3.10 1.05
CA GLU A 62 17.53 3.46 -0.24
C GLU A 62 16.52 3.89 -1.30
N ILE A 63 15.22 3.87 -1.00
CA ILE A 63 14.14 4.34 -1.88
C ILE A 63 13.70 5.73 -1.44
N GLU A 64 13.55 6.64 -2.41
CA GLU A 64 13.05 7.99 -2.14
C GLU A 64 11.51 7.97 -2.06
N PHE A 65 10.96 7.72 -0.87
CA PHE A 65 9.51 7.73 -0.69
C PHE A 65 8.96 9.18 -0.66
N ILE A 66 7.99 9.45 -1.52
CA ILE A 66 7.30 10.75 -1.63
C ILE A 66 5.88 10.59 -1.08
N PRO A 67 5.49 11.32 -0.02
CA PRO A 67 4.16 11.20 0.57
C PRO A 67 3.11 11.93 -0.29
N PHE A 68 1.95 11.29 -0.46
CA PHE A 68 0.77 11.85 -1.13
C PHE A 68 -0.46 11.74 -0.25
N PRO A 69 -1.41 12.68 -0.34
CA PRO A 69 -2.65 12.64 0.43
C PRO A 69 -3.65 11.62 -0.12
N MET A 70 -3.67 11.39 -1.44
CA MET A 70 -4.61 10.48 -2.09
C MET A 70 -3.92 9.55 -3.10
N ILE A 71 -4.49 8.36 -3.31
CA ILE A 71 -4.02 7.40 -4.34
C ILE A 71 -4.15 7.97 -5.75
N GLU A 72 -5.17 8.78 -5.99
CA GLU A 72 -5.38 9.49 -7.26
C GLU A 72 -4.18 10.37 -7.64
N ASP A 73 -3.59 11.08 -6.66
CA ASP A 73 -2.40 11.89 -6.90
C ASP A 73 -1.19 11.04 -7.28
N MET A 74 -1.00 9.90 -6.60
CA MET A 74 0.07 8.95 -6.93
C MET A 74 -0.10 8.39 -8.36
N ILE A 75 -1.32 8.04 -8.75
CA ILE A 75 -1.64 7.59 -10.11
C ILE A 75 -1.26 8.67 -11.13
N TYR A 76 -1.70 9.92 -10.94
CA TYR A 76 -1.41 10.98 -11.89
C TYR A 76 0.08 11.32 -11.98
N GLU A 77 0.79 11.39 -10.85
CA GLU A 77 2.21 11.72 -10.86
C GLU A 77 3.07 10.57 -11.41
N ALA A 78 2.63 9.31 -11.25
CA ALA A 78 3.24 8.17 -11.91
C ALA A 78 3.03 8.21 -13.44
N ARG A 79 1.80 8.51 -13.91
CA ARG A 79 1.53 8.69 -15.36
C ARG A 79 2.38 9.79 -15.99
N LYS A 80 2.64 10.87 -15.26
CA LYS A 80 3.50 11.98 -15.70
C LYS A 80 5.00 11.65 -15.62
N GLY A 81 5.38 10.49 -15.08
CA GLY A 81 6.78 10.08 -14.88
C GLY A 81 7.51 10.86 -13.78
N LYS A 82 6.79 11.57 -12.91
CA LYS A 82 7.38 12.34 -11.80
C LYS A 82 7.71 11.47 -10.59
N ILE A 83 7.00 10.37 -10.43
CA ILE A 83 7.37 9.24 -9.59
C ILE A 83 7.45 7.99 -10.46
N ARG A 84 8.35 7.07 -10.12
CA ARG A 84 8.57 5.84 -10.89
C ARG A 84 7.47 4.81 -10.65
N ALA A 85 7.01 4.73 -9.40
CA ALA A 85 6.01 3.78 -8.93
C ALA A 85 5.36 4.29 -7.64
N PHE A 86 4.39 3.57 -7.11
CA PHE A 86 3.84 3.81 -5.77
C PHE A 86 3.45 2.52 -5.07
N VAL A 87 3.36 2.55 -3.74
CA VAL A 87 3.01 1.37 -2.92
C VAL A 87 1.64 1.54 -2.30
N SER A 88 0.73 0.61 -2.57
CA SER A 88 -0.62 0.61 -1.99
C SER A 88 -1.26 -0.79 -2.01
N THR A 89 -2.52 -0.90 -1.62
CA THR A 89 -3.27 -2.16 -1.68
C THR A 89 -3.93 -2.33 -3.06
N PRO A 90 -3.99 -3.55 -3.62
CA PRO A 90 -4.65 -3.79 -4.91
C PRO A 90 -6.10 -3.33 -4.97
N ALA A 91 -6.87 -3.53 -3.90
CA ALA A 91 -8.28 -3.14 -3.85
C ALA A 91 -8.46 -1.62 -3.99
N SER A 92 -7.70 -0.82 -3.24
CA SER A 92 -7.81 0.65 -3.27
C SER A 92 -7.34 1.22 -4.62
N VAL A 93 -6.30 0.64 -5.20
CA VAL A 93 -5.80 1.06 -6.52
C VAL A 93 -6.79 0.72 -7.62
N LEU A 94 -7.30 -0.52 -7.66
CA LEU A 94 -8.27 -0.94 -8.67
C LEU A 94 -9.56 -0.12 -8.59
N MET A 95 -10.07 0.15 -7.39
CA MET A 95 -11.23 1.02 -7.20
C MET A 95 -10.97 2.42 -7.75
N THR A 96 -9.80 2.99 -7.46
CA THR A 96 -9.44 4.33 -7.94
C THR A 96 -9.26 4.36 -9.46
N LEU A 97 -8.54 3.40 -10.05
CA LEU A 97 -8.37 3.31 -11.51
C LEU A 97 -9.71 3.17 -12.24
N ASN A 98 -10.64 2.36 -11.73
CA ASN A 98 -11.98 2.22 -12.29
C ASN A 98 -12.74 3.56 -12.25
N ARG A 99 -12.70 4.28 -11.12
CA ARG A 99 -13.34 5.60 -11.01
C ARG A 99 -12.76 6.63 -11.97
N LEU A 100 -11.46 6.56 -12.24
CA LEU A 100 -10.77 7.48 -13.14
C LEU A 100 -10.86 7.08 -14.62
N GLY A 101 -11.40 5.90 -14.95
CA GLY A 101 -11.41 5.37 -16.31
C GLY A 101 -10.02 4.98 -16.83
N LEU A 102 -9.09 4.63 -15.93
CA LEU A 102 -7.69 4.33 -16.23
C LEU A 102 -7.35 2.85 -16.06
N THR A 103 -8.37 1.99 -16.07
CA THR A 103 -8.20 0.54 -15.91
C THR A 103 -7.31 -0.02 -17.03
N GLY A 104 -6.28 -0.77 -16.64
CA GLY A 104 -5.32 -1.36 -17.58
C GLY A 104 -4.11 -0.48 -17.91
N GLU A 105 -4.05 0.76 -17.42
CA GLU A 105 -2.88 1.64 -17.59
C GLU A 105 -1.73 1.35 -16.61
N PHE A 106 -2.01 0.57 -15.56
CA PHE A 106 -1.07 0.24 -14.51
C PHE A 106 -0.92 -1.26 -14.36
N GLU A 107 0.29 -1.69 -14.03
CA GLU A 107 0.61 -3.05 -13.57
C GLU A 107 1.07 -3.00 -12.12
N SER A 108 1.10 -4.17 -11.48
CA SER A 108 1.63 -4.33 -10.13
C SER A 108 2.62 -5.48 -10.06
N THR A 109 3.55 -5.41 -9.10
CA THR A 109 4.41 -6.54 -8.77
C THR A 109 3.61 -7.73 -8.22
N ASP A 110 4.05 -8.94 -8.51
CA ASP A 110 3.54 -10.15 -7.85
C ASP A 110 3.94 -10.19 -6.36
N GLU A 111 5.07 -9.55 -6.02
CA GLU A 111 5.55 -9.38 -4.65
C GLU A 111 4.47 -8.74 -3.76
N LYS A 112 4.19 -9.40 -2.63
CA LYS A 112 3.31 -8.89 -1.57
C LYS A 112 4.15 -8.40 -0.40
N LEU A 113 4.25 -7.09 -0.27
CA LEU A 113 4.90 -6.42 0.85
C LEU A 113 4.05 -6.62 2.11
N PHE A 114 4.74 -6.76 3.25
CA PHE A 114 4.15 -6.89 4.59
C PHE A 114 3.19 -8.08 4.78
N SER A 115 3.25 -9.09 3.92
CA SER A 115 2.56 -10.37 4.10
C SER A 115 3.18 -11.17 5.27
N ARG A 116 2.89 -10.79 6.52
CA ARG A 116 3.13 -11.71 7.64
C ARG A 116 2.07 -12.81 7.58
N LYS A 117 2.52 -14.05 7.41
CA LYS A 117 1.73 -15.21 7.84
C LYS A 117 1.48 -15.01 9.33
N LEU A 118 0.22 -14.84 9.71
CA LEU A 118 -0.23 -14.98 11.09
C LEU A 118 0.22 -16.36 11.56
N HIS A 119 1.36 -16.45 12.25
CA HIS A 119 1.55 -17.54 13.18
C HIS A 119 0.52 -17.29 14.27
N ALA A 120 -0.61 -18.00 14.18
CA ALA A 120 -1.49 -18.19 15.31
C ALA A 120 -0.67 -18.93 16.38
N GLY A 121 0.13 -18.18 17.14
CA GLY A 121 0.71 -18.63 18.38
C GLY A 121 -0.40 -18.63 19.41
N VAL A 122 -1.16 -19.73 19.46
CA VAL A 122 -1.89 -20.08 20.66
C VAL A 122 -0.85 -20.65 21.62
N LEU A 123 -0.58 -19.93 22.71
CA LEU A 123 -0.12 -20.53 23.96
C LEU A 123 -1.36 -20.96 24.76
#